data_AF-A0A511YR84-F1
#
_entry.id   AF-A0A511YR84-F1
#
_cell.length_a   1.000
_cell.length_b   1.000
_cell.length_c   1.000
_cell.angle_alpha   90.00
_cell.angle_beta   90.00
_cell.angle_gamma   90.00
#
_symmetry.space_group_name_H-M   'P 1'
#
loop_
_entity.id
_entity.type
_entity.pdbx_description
1 polymer ?
#
loop_
_entity_poly.entity_id
_entity_poly.type
_entity_poly.pdbx_seq_one_letter_code
_entity_poly.pdbx_strand_id
1 'polypeptide(L)'
;MASGEVTEVKEVINKGGKKVGQKGEFTTIAGEQIEGILIGTGRGTRKSKFVKAIEDGTQDADEFLKLADDSARQQLIRGVDSFNYEEAVKLYGQKAADIIKNRSSIAKNAGKHLAKEFEQAHHLIPIELIQKSKLIRKAIEGGFEFNGKINAKWLKQFSSKFEHLKDGVHASHPNYTKGVEKMLDDILVGLGKNVDEISENEVKAIMDNIAKKLARKIEENPTTKINDLFN
;
A
#
# COMPACT_ATOMS: atom_id res chain seq x y z
N MET A 1 20.39 38.61 14.11
CA MET A 1 20.45 37.29 13.44
C MET A 1 20.75 36.27 14.52
N ALA A 2 19.79 35.41 14.87
CA ALA A 2 20.03 34.30 15.78
C ALA A 2 20.05 33.02 14.93
N SER A 3 21.25 32.48 14.72
CA SER A 3 21.47 31.15 14.18
C SER A 3 21.21 30.13 15.29
N GLY A 4 19.98 29.65 15.40
CA GLY A 4 19.69 28.48 16.23
C GLY A 4 20.10 27.22 15.47
N GLU A 5 21.11 26.52 15.95
CA GLU A 5 21.45 25.16 15.52
C GLU A 5 20.24 24.24 15.71
N VAL A 6 19.91 23.46 14.68
CA VAL A 6 18.83 22.47 14.76
C VAL A 6 19.35 21.26 15.53
N THR A 7 18.82 21.06 16.74
CA THR A 7 18.99 19.87 17.57
C THR A 7 18.48 18.62 16.83
N GLU A 8 19.15 17.49 17.01
CA GLU A 8 18.96 16.24 16.27
C GLU A 8 17.49 15.74 16.25
N VAL A 9 16.79 15.90 15.12
CA VAL A 9 15.39 15.49 14.97
C VAL A 9 15.31 14.00 14.62
N LYS A 10 14.75 13.19 15.52
CA LYS A 10 14.55 11.74 15.29
C LYS A 10 13.23 11.47 14.58
N GLU A 11 13.25 10.64 13.55
CA GLU A 11 12.03 10.26 12.82
C GLU A 11 11.13 9.38 13.69
N VAL A 12 9.84 9.72 13.72
CA VAL A 12 8.81 8.88 14.35
C VAL A 12 8.16 8.04 13.27
N ILE A 13 8.34 6.72 13.37
CA ILE A 13 7.90 5.73 12.37
C ILE A 13 6.75 4.90 12.96
N ASN A 14 5.69 4.68 12.17
CA ASN A 14 4.58 3.80 12.57
C ASN A 14 4.92 2.31 12.41
N LYS A 15 4.05 1.41 12.91
CA LYS A 15 4.22 -0.06 12.76
C LYS A 15 4.38 -0.51 11.29
N GLY A 16 3.84 0.26 10.34
CA GLY A 16 3.97 0.02 8.91
C GLY A 16 5.24 0.60 8.26
N GLY A 17 6.22 1.06 9.05
CA GLY A 17 7.49 1.57 8.54
C GLY A 17 7.41 2.97 7.90
N LYS A 18 6.30 3.70 8.05
CA LYS A 18 6.13 5.06 7.49
C LYS A 18 6.39 6.13 8.54
N LYS A 19 7.11 7.19 8.16
CA LYS A 19 7.26 8.41 8.96
C LYS A 19 5.90 9.06 9.19
N VAL A 20 5.55 9.27 10.45
CA VAL A 20 4.31 9.92 10.90
C VAL A 20 4.56 11.21 11.67
N GLY A 21 5.80 11.45 12.07
CA GLY A 21 6.20 12.66 12.78
C GLY A 21 7.70 12.74 12.99
N GLN A 22 8.07 13.67 13.85
CA GLN A 22 9.43 13.98 14.23
C GLN A 22 9.46 14.25 15.74
N LYS A 23 10.41 13.64 16.46
CA LYS A 23 10.68 13.94 17.86
C LYS A 23 11.91 14.82 17.94
N GLY A 24 11.85 15.88 18.73
CA GLY A 24 12.96 16.80 18.93
C GLY A 24 12.53 18.01 19.75
N GLU A 25 13.40 19.00 19.78
CA GLU A 25 13.09 20.32 20.31
C GLU A 25 12.47 21.18 19.20
N PHE A 26 11.39 21.87 19.53
CA PHE A 26 10.65 22.73 18.61
C PHE A 26 10.48 24.11 19.21
N THR A 27 10.60 25.14 18.37
CA THR A 27 10.31 26.51 18.77
C THR A 27 8.83 26.82 18.53
N THR A 28 8.11 27.23 19.59
CA THR A 28 6.72 27.66 19.49
C THR A 28 6.59 29.00 18.77
N ILE A 29 5.36 29.37 18.40
CA ILE A 29 5.05 30.69 17.80
C ILE A 29 5.41 31.84 18.77
N ALA A 30 5.41 31.56 20.08
CA ALA A 30 5.83 32.48 21.12
C ALA A 30 7.35 32.57 21.32
N GLY A 31 8.14 31.78 20.56
CA GLY A 31 9.60 31.77 20.64
C GLY A 31 10.18 30.85 21.73
N GLU A 32 9.36 30.03 22.37
CA GLU A 32 9.79 29.11 23.43
C GLU A 32 10.28 27.79 22.85
N GLN A 33 11.34 27.20 23.43
CA GLN A 33 11.78 25.85 23.07
C GLN A 33 11.00 24.82 23.88
N ILE A 34 10.40 23.84 23.19
CA ILE A 34 9.69 22.72 23.81
C ILE A 34 10.24 21.40 23.28
N GLU A 35 10.48 20.43 24.17
CA GLU A 35 10.69 19.04 23.76
C GLU A 35 9.33 18.41 23.44
N GLY A 36 9.19 17.77 22.28
CA GLY A 36 7.92 17.17 21.92
C GLY A 36 7.97 16.24 20.72
N ILE A 37 6.77 15.83 20.27
CA ILE A 37 6.57 15.05 19.06
C ILE A 37 5.72 15.88 18.11
N LEU A 38 6.33 16.32 17.00
CA LEU A 38 5.62 16.97 15.91
C LEU A 38 4.99 15.90 15.02
N ILE A 39 3.65 15.85 15.01
CA ILE A 39 2.89 14.89 14.20
C ILE A 39 2.37 15.61 12.95
N GLY A 40 2.55 15.01 11.76
CA GLY A 40 1.91 15.50 10.54
C GLY A 40 2.79 16.20 9.50
N THR A 41 4.10 16.33 9.69
CA THR A 41 4.99 16.89 8.64
C THR A 41 5.40 15.85 7.60
N GLY A 42 4.41 15.33 6.87
CA GLY A 42 4.69 14.80 5.53
C GLY A 42 4.99 15.96 4.58
N ARG A 43 5.90 15.78 3.61
CA ARG A 43 6.12 16.74 2.49
C ARG A 43 4.91 16.85 1.52
N GLY A 44 3.70 16.53 1.97
CA GLY A 44 2.49 16.48 1.14
C GLY A 44 1.28 17.04 1.86
N THR A 45 0.27 17.46 1.10
CA THR A 45 -0.99 18.06 1.60
C THR A 45 -1.92 17.08 2.34
N ARG A 46 -1.50 15.83 2.54
CA ARG A 46 -2.33 14.76 3.12
C ARG A 46 -1.94 14.52 4.57
N LYS A 47 -2.85 14.88 5.48
CA LYS A 47 -2.79 14.61 6.92
C LYS A 47 -2.59 13.11 7.20
N SER A 48 -1.81 12.77 8.22
CA SER A 48 -1.65 11.38 8.67
C SER A 48 -2.99 10.84 9.22
N LYS A 49 -3.19 9.50 9.22
CA LYS A 49 -4.43 8.91 9.76
C LYS A 49 -4.64 9.21 11.25
N PHE A 50 -3.56 9.35 12.02
CA PHE A 50 -3.65 9.80 13.42
C PHE A 50 -4.18 11.23 13.51
N VAL A 51 -3.65 12.16 12.70
CA VAL A 51 -4.14 13.54 12.66
C VAL A 51 -5.61 13.59 12.25
N LYS A 52 -6.02 12.74 11.29
CA LYS A 52 -7.44 12.63 10.91
C LYS A 52 -8.31 12.09 12.04
N ALA A 53 -7.83 11.08 12.77
CA ALA A 53 -8.55 10.48 13.90
C ALA A 53 -8.76 11.48 15.06
N ILE A 54 -7.79 12.37 15.28
CA ILE A 54 -7.94 13.50 16.21
C ILE A 54 -8.99 14.49 15.70
N GLU A 55 -8.97 14.82 14.41
CA GLU A 55 -9.90 15.79 13.81
C GLU A 55 -11.35 15.30 13.69
N ASP A 56 -11.56 14.00 13.48
CA ASP A 56 -12.88 13.39 13.39
C ASP A 56 -13.41 12.90 14.76
N GLY A 57 -12.64 13.11 15.83
CA GLY A 57 -13.02 12.80 17.21
C GLY A 57 -12.95 11.30 17.56
N THR A 58 -12.46 10.45 16.66
CA THR A 58 -12.27 9.01 16.95
C THR A 58 -11.07 8.75 17.85
N GLN A 59 -10.15 9.72 17.98
CA GLN A 59 -9.10 9.75 18.97
C GLN A 59 -9.22 11.05 19.78
N ASP A 60 -9.28 10.94 21.10
CA ASP A 60 -9.28 12.10 21.98
C ASP A 60 -7.85 12.66 22.12
N ALA A 61 -7.69 13.94 21.81
CA ALA A 61 -6.40 14.64 21.88
C ALA A 61 -5.94 14.89 23.31
N ASP A 62 -6.87 15.18 24.23
CA ASP A 62 -6.57 15.45 25.62
C ASP A 62 -6.18 14.15 26.35
N GLU A 63 -6.82 13.02 26.03
CA GLU A 63 -6.40 11.69 26.50
C GLU A 63 -5.03 11.29 25.96
N PHE A 64 -4.74 11.58 24.69
CA PHE A 64 -3.42 11.36 24.12
C PHE A 64 -2.33 12.19 24.83
N LEU A 65 -2.62 13.46 25.12
CA LEU A 65 -1.69 14.36 25.81
C LEU A 65 -1.49 13.98 27.28
N LYS A 66 -2.50 13.41 27.94
CA LYS A 66 -2.42 12.90 29.33
C LYS A 66 -1.52 11.67 29.50
N LEU A 67 -1.18 10.96 28.42
CA LEU A 67 -0.22 9.85 28.48
C LEU A 67 1.18 10.38 28.82
N ALA A 68 1.62 10.25 30.06
CA ALA A 68 2.91 10.80 30.49
C ALA A 68 4.13 10.13 29.83
N ASP A 69 3.98 8.90 29.32
CA ASP A 69 5.06 8.13 28.73
C ASP A 69 5.03 8.19 27.19
N ASP A 70 6.14 8.64 26.60
CA ASP A 70 6.36 8.66 25.17
C ASP A 70 6.25 7.27 24.53
N SER A 71 6.56 6.19 25.26
CA SER A 71 6.36 4.82 24.78
C SER A 71 4.87 4.51 24.61
N ALA A 72 4.03 4.94 25.56
CA ALA A 72 2.57 4.79 25.50
C ALA A 72 1.95 5.65 24.37
N ARG A 73 2.39 6.91 24.23
CA ARG A 73 1.98 7.78 23.10
C ARG A 73 2.38 7.17 21.75
N GLN A 74 3.60 6.63 21.67
CA GLN A 74 4.06 5.91 20.48
C GLN A 74 3.21 4.67 20.21
N GLN A 75 2.85 3.88 21.22
CA GLN A 75 1.99 2.72 21.06
C GLN A 75 0.58 3.06 20.57
N LEU A 76 0.01 4.18 21.01
CA LEU A 76 -1.29 4.67 20.55
C LEU A 76 -1.23 5.16 19.09
N ILE A 77 -0.22 5.96 18.74
CA ILE A 77 0.07 6.35 17.34
C ILE A 77 0.32 5.11 16.46
N ARG A 78 0.93 4.07 17.04
CA ARG A 78 1.15 2.74 16.43
C ARG A 78 -0.11 1.86 16.45
N GLY A 79 -1.14 2.19 17.22
CA GLY A 79 -2.37 1.42 17.43
C GLY A 79 -3.53 1.88 16.55
N VAL A 80 -3.45 3.09 15.97
CA VAL A 80 -4.30 3.53 14.85
C VAL A 80 -3.87 2.77 13.59
N ASP A 81 -4.18 1.48 13.57
CA ASP A 81 -3.75 0.60 12.50
C ASP A 81 -4.52 0.90 11.22
N SER A 82 -3.79 0.91 10.11
CA SER A 82 -4.25 1.41 8.82
C SER A 82 -5.07 0.40 8.02
N PHE A 83 -5.46 -0.72 8.64
CA PHE A 83 -6.22 -1.85 8.10
C PHE A 83 -6.85 -2.62 9.27
N ASN A 84 -8.19 -2.77 9.31
CA ASN A 84 -8.87 -3.55 10.33
C ASN A 84 -8.72 -5.05 10.02
N TYR A 85 -7.73 -5.69 10.65
CA TYR A 85 -7.40 -7.08 10.38
C TYR A 85 -8.51 -8.04 10.80
N GLU A 86 -9.11 -7.85 11.97
CA GLU A 86 -10.18 -8.71 12.49
C GLU A 86 -11.41 -8.68 11.58
N GLU A 87 -11.80 -7.49 11.12
CA GLU A 87 -12.86 -7.33 10.13
C GLU A 87 -12.50 -7.98 8.79
N ALA A 88 -11.25 -7.84 8.33
CA ALA A 88 -10.81 -8.47 7.09
C ALA A 88 -10.80 -10.00 7.18
N VAL A 89 -10.41 -10.58 8.32
CA VAL A 89 -10.50 -12.03 8.55
C VAL A 89 -11.96 -12.47 8.50
N LYS A 90 -12.87 -11.72 9.13
CA LYS A 90 -14.31 -12.03 9.11
C LYS A 90 -14.92 -11.94 7.72
N LEU A 91 -14.56 -10.92 6.93
CA LEU A 91 -15.14 -10.66 5.61
C LEU A 91 -14.52 -11.51 4.50
N TYR A 92 -13.21 -11.78 4.57
CA TYR A 92 -12.44 -12.30 3.44
C TYR A 92 -11.70 -13.59 3.73
N GLY A 93 -11.65 -14.03 4.99
CA GLY A 93 -10.85 -15.17 5.42
C GLY A 93 -9.41 -14.80 5.78
N GLN A 94 -8.79 -15.71 6.54
CA GLN A 94 -7.47 -15.53 7.15
C GLN A 94 -6.37 -15.28 6.10
N LYS A 95 -6.27 -16.12 5.06
CA LYS A 95 -5.21 -16.00 4.04
C LYS A 95 -5.30 -14.68 3.27
N ALA A 96 -6.51 -14.24 2.93
CA ALA A 96 -6.72 -12.96 2.24
C ALA A 96 -6.34 -11.77 3.14
N ALA A 97 -6.73 -11.79 4.41
CA ALA A 97 -6.37 -10.76 5.38
C ALA A 97 -4.83 -10.68 5.57
N ASP A 98 -4.16 -11.83 5.64
CA ASP A 98 -2.71 -11.90 5.75
C ASP A 98 -2.00 -11.32 4.54
N ILE A 99 -2.50 -11.57 3.33
CA ILE A 99 -1.96 -10.99 2.09
C ILE A 99 -2.10 -9.46 2.10
N ILE A 100 -3.27 -8.93 2.49
CA ILE A 100 -3.53 -7.48 2.53
C ILE A 100 -2.63 -6.81 3.59
N LYS A 101 -2.51 -7.42 4.78
CA LYS A 101 -1.64 -6.95 5.86
C LYS A 101 -0.17 -6.90 5.42
N ASN A 102 0.27 -7.93 4.71
CA ASN A 102 1.66 -8.09 4.29
C ASN A 102 1.93 -7.61 2.86
N ARG A 103 1.11 -6.73 2.29
CA ARG A 103 1.22 -6.29 0.89
C ARG A 103 2.59 -5.73 0.49
N SER A 104 3.31 -5.14 1.43
CA SER A 104 4.67 -4.61 1.20
C SER A 104 5.70 -5.71 0.96
N SER A 105 5.39 -6.97 1.27
CA SER A 105 6.30 -8.10 1.09
C SER A 105 6.55 -8.43 -0.39
N ILE A 106 5.72 -7.93 -1.31
CA ILE A 106 5.87 -8.22 -2.75
C ILE A 106 7.26 -7.85 -3.26
N ALA A 107 7.82 -6.71 -2.82
CA ALA A 107 9.16 -6.28 -3.23
C ALA A 107 10.24 -7.26 -2.75
N LYS A 108 10.11 -7.78 -1.53
CA LYS A 108 11.02 -8.78 -0.98
C LYS A 108 10.91 -10.09 -1.78
N ASN A 109 9.69 -10.56 -2.02
CA ASN A 109 9.41 -11.84 -2.67
C ASN A 109 9.77 -11.83 -4.16
N ALA A 110 9.62 -10.68 -4.83
CA ALA A 110 10.07 -10.43 -6.20
C ALA A 110 11.59 -10.38 -6.37
N GLY A 111 12.35 -10.46 -5.26
CA GLY A 111 13.80 -10.35 -5.26
C GLY A 111 14.26 -8.90 -5.37
N LYS A 112 14.11 -8.13 -4.29
CA LYS A 112 14.48 -6.69 -4.23
C LYS A 112 15.88 -6.38 -4.75
N HIS A 113 16.83 -7.30 -4.62
CA HIS A 113 18.19 -7.15 -5.14
C HIS A 113 18.27 -7.11 -6.68
N LEU A 114 17.21 -7.51 -7.39
CA LEU A 114 17.09 -7.45 -8.84
C LEU A 114 16.54 -6.12 -9.34
N ALA A 115 16.00 -5.28 -8.46
CA ALA A 115 15.43 -3.99 -8.83
C ALA A 115 16.53 -3.02 -9.27
N LYS A 116 16.32 -2.37 -10.40
CA LYS A 116 17.20 -1.29 -10.87
C LYS A 116 16.89 0.02 -10.15
N GLU A 117 17.73 1.02 -10.39
CA GLU A 117 17.51 2.36 -9.87
C GLU A 117 16.11 2.88 -10.27
N PHE A 118 15.39 3.41 -9.28
CA PHE A 118 14.02 3.93 -9.41
C PHE A 118 12.95 2.91 -9.81
N GLU A 119 13.24 1.61 -9.79
CA GLU A 119 12.21 0.59 -9.97
C GLU A 119 11.45 0.31 -8.66
N GLN A 120 10.16 0.03 -8.82
CA GLN A 120 9.28 -0.37 -7.73
C GLN A 120 8.54 -1.65 -8.12
N ALA A 121 8.33 -2.52 -7.15
CA ALA A 121 7.52 -3.72 -7.36
C ALA A 121 6.07 -3.31 -7.56
N HIS A 122 5.45 -3.85 -8.60
CA HIS A 122 4.08 -3.65 -8.98
C HIS A 122 3.33 -4.98 -8.90
N HIS A 123 2.15 -4.97 -8.29
CA HIS A 123 1.21 -6.09 -8.33
C HIS A 123 0.52 -6.14 -9.69
N LEU A 124 0.74 -7.20 -10.47
CA LEU A 124 0.09 -7.38 -11.78
C LEU A 124 -1.43 -7.47 -11.63
N ILE A 125 -1.92 -8.30 -10.71
CA ILE A 125 -3.30 -8.30 -10.24
C ILE A 125 -3.35 -7.38 -9.02
N PRO A 126 -4.05 -6.22 -9.09
CA PRO A 126 -4.04 -5.23 -8.02
C PRO A 126 -4.62 -5.77 -6.72
N ILE A 127 -3.99 -5.39 -5.61
CA ILE A 127 -4.34 -5.91 -4.29
C ILE A 127 -5.73 -5.47 -3.81
N GLU A 128 -6.20 -4.33 -4.28
CA GLU A 128 -7.54 -3.81 -4.01
C GLU A 128 -8.63 -4.80 -4.47
N LEU A 129 -8.34 -5.63 -5.48
CA LEU A 129 -9.30 -6.58 -6.00
C LEU A 129 -9.52 -7.79 -5.08
N ILE A 130 -8.68 -8.03 -4.07
CA ILE A 130 -8.94 -9.07 -3.05
C ILE A 130 -10.25 -8.78 -2.30
N GLN A 131 -10.55 -7.50 -2.05
CA GLN A 131 -11.76 -7.09 -1.34
C GLN A 131 -13.00 -7.19 -2.23
N LYS A 132 -12.84 -7.08 -3.55
CA LYS A 132 -13.94 -7.02 -4.52
C LYS A 132 -14.27 -8.36 -5.17
N SER A 133 -13.29 -9.21 -5.42
CA SER A 133 -13.46 -10.43 -6.22
C SER A 133 -13.39 -11.69 -5.37
N LYS A 134 -14.50 -12.43 -5.32
CA LYS A 134 -14.53 -13.77 -4.71
C LYS A 134 -13.62 -14.75 -5.45
N LEU A 135 -13.46 -14.58 -6.76
CA LEU A 135 -12.55 -15.39 -7.58
C LEU A 135 -11.09 -15.25 -7.11
N ILE A 136 -10.63 -14.02 -6.83
CA ILE A 136 -9.29 -13.80 -6.29
C ILE A 136 -9.12 -14.46 -4.93
N ARG A 137 -10.09 -14.29 -4.01
CA ARG A 137 -10.04 -14.92 -2.69
C ARG A 137 -9.98 -16.44 -2.80
N LYS A 138 -10.75 -17.03 -3.70
CA LYS A 138 -10.72 -18.47 -3.97
C LYS A 138 -9.41 -18.95 -4.57
N ALA A 139 -8.76 -18.15 -5.43
CA ALA A 139 -7.41 -18.42 -5.94
C ALA A 139 -6.38 -18.46 -4.81
N ILE A 140 -6.46 -17.49 -3.88
CA ILE A 140 -5.60 -17.42 -2.69
C ILE A 140 -5.77 -18.67 -1.83
N GLU A 141 -7.01 -19.12 -1.63
CA GLU A 141 -7.27 -20.36 -0.88
C GLU A 141 -6.63 -21.58 -1.54
N GLY A 142 -6.73 -21.66 -2.88
CA GLY A 142 -6.07 -22.68 -3.71
C GLY A 142 -4.55 -22.58 -3.81
N GLY A 143 -3.91 -21.61 -3.15
CA GLY A 143 -2.45 -21.47 -3.12
C GLY A 143 -1.87 -20.57 -4.22
N PHE A 144 -2.65 -19.66 -4.79
CA PHE A 144 -2.11 -18.58 -5.62
C PHE A 144 -1.23 -17.65 -4.77
N GLU A 145 0.05 -17.53 -5.15
CA GLU A 145 1.01 -16.69 -4.44
C GLU A 145 0.82 -15.19 -4.76
N PHE A 146 -0.20 -14.56 -4.20
CA PHE A 146 -0.60 -13.19 -4.56
C PHE A 146 0.50 -12.14 -4.33
N ASN A 147 1.26 -12.25 -3.25
CA ASN A 147 2.44 -11.41 -2.98
C ASN A 147 3.75 -12.08 -3.46
N GLY A 148 3.66 -13.13 -4.26
CA GLY A 148 4.79 -13.89 -4.80
C GLY A 148 5.29 -13.35 -6.14
N LYS A 149 6.32 -14.01 -6.68
CA LYS A 149 6.96 -13.60 -7.94
C LYS A 149 6.01 -13.60 -9.13
N ILE A 150 5.06 -14.55 -9.15
CA ILE A 150 4.11 -14.70 -10.28
C ILE A 150 3.25 -13.45 -10.50
N ASN A 151 2.97 -12.69 -9.44
CA ASN A 151 2.12 -11.51 -9.47
C ASN A 151 2.94 -10.21 -9.35
N ALA A 152 4.26 -10.28 -9.49
CA ALA A 152 5.15 -9.15 -9.29
C ALA A 152 5.89 -8.75 -10.57
N LYS A 153 6.02 -7.45 -10.81
CA LYS A 153 6.89 -6.90 -11.86
C LYS A 153 7.61 -5.66 -11.37
N TRP A 154 8.92 -5.58 -11.64
CA TRP A 154 9.70 -4.36 -11.38
C TRP A 154 9.45 -3.37 -12.51
N LEU A 155 9.04 -2.15 -12.15
CA LEU A 155 8.70 -1.11 -13.11
C LEU A 155 9.27 0.23 -12.65
N LYS A 156 9.83 0.99 -13.61
CA LYS A 156 10.38 2.31 -13.34
C LYS A 156 9.29 3.25 -12.86
N GLN A 157 9.52 3.87 -11.71
CA GLN A 157 8.63 4.85 -11.11
C GLN A 157 8.45 6.05 -12.04
N PHE A 158 7.21 6.48 -12.25
CA PHE A 158 6.89 7.73 -12.92
C PHE A 158 6.84 8.90 -11.93
N SER A 159 7.39 10.05 -12.33
CA SER A 159 7.12 11.33 -11.66
C SER A 159 7.10 12.46 -12.66
N SER A 160 6.04 13.29 -12.62
CA SER A 160 5.96 14.51 -13.42
C SER A 160 6.93 15.60 -12.94
N LYS A 161 7.45 15.48 -11.72
CA LYS A 161 8.31 16.50 -11.08
C LYS A 161 9.79 16.33 -11.38
N PHE A 162 10.24 15.10 -11.62
CA PHE A 162 11.66 14.77 -11.74
C PHE A 162 11.96 14.31 -13.17
N GLU A 163 12.84 15.03 -13.86
CA GLU A 163 13.14 14.78 -15.28
C GLU A 163 13.56 13.32 -15.55
N HIS A 164 14.43 12.78 -14.70
CA HIS A 164 14.94 11.40 -14.81
C HIS A 164 13.88 10.30 -14.56
N LEU A 165 12.66 10.68 -14.14
CA LEU A 165 11.53 9.77 -13.90
C LEU A 165 10.33 10.03 -14.82
N LYS A 166 10.42 10.96 -15.78
CA LYS A 166 9.30 11.27 -16.68
C LYS A 166 8.98 10.16 -17.67
N ASP A 167 9.95 9.31 -17.95
CA ASP A 167 9.84 8.10 -18.78
C ASP A 167 9.39 6.86 -18.00
N GLY A 168 9.21 6.97 -16.68
CA GLY A 168 8.67 5.87 -15.86
C GLY A 168 7.24 5.51 -16.24
N VAL A 169 6.89 4.24 -16.08
CA VAL A 169 5.55 3.71 -16.43
C VAL A 169 4.69 3.40 -15.19
N HIS A 170 5.32 3.29 -14.02
CA HIS A 170 4.64 3.00 -12.76
C HIS A 170 4.16 4.29 -12.09
N ALA A 171 2.92 4.65 -12.38
CA ALA A 171 2.18 5.78 -11.81
C ALA A 171 0.92 5.29 -11.08
N SER A 172 0.10 6.21 -10.54
CA SER A 172 -1.25 5.84 -10.10
C SER A 172 -2.05 5.26 -11.28
N HIS A 173 -2.66 4.09 -11.07
CA HIS A 173 -3.23 3.28 -12.15
C HIS A 173 -4.69 2.80 -11.91
N PRO A 174 -5.67 3.71 -11.65
CA PRO A 174 -7.06 3.32 -11.44
C PRO A 174 -7.73 2.65 -12.66
N ASN A 175 -7.41 3.06 -13.89
CA ASN A 175 -7.97 2.45 -15.10
C ASN A 175 -7.43 1.03 -15.29
N TYR A 176 -6.16 0.80 -14.98
CA TYR A 176 -5.59 -0.54 -14.97
C TYR A 176 -6.34 -1.45 -14.00
N THR A 177 -6.60 -0.99 -12.77
CA THR A 177 -7.36 -1.76 -11.79
C THR A 177 -8.76 -2.11 -12.29
N LYS A 178 -9.46 -1.16 -12.92
CA LYS A 178 -10.77 -1.42 -13.54
C LYS A 178 -10.69 -2.40 -14.71
N GLY A 179 -9.65 -2.30 -15.53
CA GLY A 179 -9.43 -3.20 -16.66
C GLY A 179 -9.18 -4.65 -16.23
N VAL A 180 -8.37 -4.84 -15.17
CA VAL A 180 -8.14 -6.16 -14.57
C VAL A 180 -9.42 -6.69 -13.90
N GLU A 181 -10.18 -5.84 -13.20
CA GLU A 181 -11.50 -6.19 -12.64
C GLU A 181 -12.44 -6.71 -13.73
N LYS A 182 -12.59 -5.95 -14.83
CA LYS A 182 -13.40 -6.38 -15.99
C LYS A 182 -12.91 -7.69 -16.61
N MET A 183 -11.60 -7.87 -16.74
CA MET A 183 -11.03 -9.11 -17.28
C MET A 183 -11.39 -10.34 -16.43
N LEU A 184 -11.44 -10.19 -15.10
CA LEU A 184 -11.87 -11.26 -14.20
C LEU A 184 -13.36 -11.57 -14.37
N ASP A 185 -14.20 -10.54 -14.50
CA ASP A 185 -15.64 -10.69 -14.71
C ASP A 185 -15.95 -11.35 -16.06
N ASP A 186 -15.28 -10.92 -17.14
CA ASP A 186 -15.43 -11.49 -18.49
C ASP A 186 -15.07 -13.00 -18.51
N ILE A 187 -14.08 -13.42 -17.72
CA ILE A 187 -13.70 -14.84 -17.60
C ILE A 187 -14.83 -15.65 -16.95
N LEU A 188 -15.44 -15.13 -15.88
CA LEU A 188 -16.56 -15.80 -15.22
C LEU A 188 -17.76 -15.95 -16.16
N VAL A 189 -18.09 -14.89 -16.89
CA VAL A 189 -19.15 -14.91 -17.91
C VAL A 189 -18.83 -15.94 -19.00
N GLY A 190 -17.59 -15.95 -19.51
CA GLY A 190 -17.17 -16.87 -20.56
C GLY A 190 -17.15 -18.34 -20.12
N LEU A 191 -16.94 -18.62 -18.84
CA LEU A 191 -17.01 -19.98 -18.28
C LEU A 191 -18.45 -20.47 -18.11
N GLY A 192 -19.44 -19.58 -18.08
CA GLY A 192 -20.84 -19.92 -17.82
C GLY A 192 -21.05 -20.57 -16.44
N LYS A 193 -20.14 -20.31 -15.50
CA LYS A 193 -20.12 -20.91 -14.16
C LYS A 193 -20.07 -19.83 -13.09
N ASN A 194 -20.73 -20.08 -11.98
CA ASN A 194 -20.52 -19.35 -10.75
C ASN A 194 -19.12 -19.68 -10.18
N VAL A 195 -18.50 -18.71 -9.50
CA VAL A 195 -17.24 -18.91 -8.76
C VAL A 195 -17.27 -20.13 -7.84
N ASP A 196 -18.42 -20.42 -7.23
CA ASP A 196 -18.58 -21.55 -6.31
C ASP A 196 -18.53 -22.91 -7.00
N GLU A 197 -18.76 -22.96 -8.31
CA GLU A 197 -18.75 -24.19 -9.12
C GLU A 197 -17.37 -24.52 -9.69
N ILE A 198 -16.38 -23.63 -9.51
CA ILE A 198 -15.02 -23.80 -10.00
C ILE A 198 -14.16 -24.23 -8.80
N SER A 199 -13.35 -25.27 -8.93
CA SER A 199 -12.48 -25.68 -7.83
C SER A 199 -11.37 -24.65 -7.55
N GLU A 200 -10.81 -24.66 -6.34
CA GLU A 200 -9.73 -23.75 -5.95
C GLU A 200 -8.49 -23.90 -6.84
N ASN A 201 -8.17 -25.14 -7.24
CA ASN A 201 -7.06 -25.44 -8.14
C ASN A 201 -7.29 -24.88 -9.56
N GLU A 202 -8.52 -25.00 -10.08
CA GLU A 202 -8.88 -24.40 -11.37
C GLU A 202 -8.80 -22.88 -11.30
N VAL A 203 -9.33 -22.27 -10.23
CA VAL A 203 -9.26 -20.82 -10.04
C VAL A 203 -7.80 -20.34 -9.90
N LYS A 204 -6.94 -21.07 -9.19
CA LYS A 204 -5.51 -20.78 -9.14
C LYS A 204 -4.89 -20.80 -10.53
N ALA A 205 -5.16 -21.83 -11.34
CA ALA A 205 -4.62 -21.95 -12.69
C ALA A 205 -5.09 -20.80 -13.62
N ILE A 206 -6.36 -20.39 -13.48
CA ILE A 206 -6.89 -19.19 -14.15
C ILE A 206 -6.09 -17.96 -13.73
N MET A 207 -5.86 -17.76 -12.44
CA MET A 207 -5.14 -16.60 -11.91
C MET A 207 -3.67 -16.56 -12.36
N ASP A 208 -2.99 -17.72 -12.38
CA ASP A 208 -1.63 -17.86 -12.92
C ASP A 208 -1.57 -17.40 -14.39
N ASN A 209 -2.58 -17.76 -15.19
CA ASN A 209 -2.68 -17.36 -16.59
C ASN A 209 -2.98 -15.87 -16.76
N ILE A 210 -3.83 -15.29 -15.91
CA ILE A 210 -4.10 -13.85 -15.91
C ILE A 210 -2.83 -13.06 -15.60
N ALA A 211 -2.11 -13.44 -14.53
CA ALA A 211 -0.86 -12.77 -14.17
C ALA A 211 0.15 -12.79 -15.33
N LYS A 212 0.32 -13.94 -16.00
CA LYS A 212 1.17 -14.07 -17.20
C LYS A 212 0.71 -13.17 -18.36
N LYS A 213 -0.60 -13.09 -18.63
CA LYS A 213 -1.16 -12.21 -19.67
C LYS A 213 -0.91 -10.74 -19.36
N LEU A 214 -1.08 -10.33 -18.11
CA LEU A 214 -0.83 -8.95 -17.67
C LEU A 214 0.66 -8.59 -17.74
N ALA A 215 1.55 -9.51 -17.32
CA ALA A 215 2.99 -9.34 -17.47
C ALA A 215 3.39 -9.12 -18.93
N ARG A 216 2.88 -9.98 -19.83
CA ARG A 216 3.12 -9.89 -21.27
C ARG A 216 2.60 -8.57 -21.85
N LYS A 217 1.38 -8.17 -21.50
CA LYS A 217 0.79 -6.90 -21.97
C LYS A 217 1.65 -5.70 -21.58
N ILE A 218 2.27 -5.70 -20.39
CA ILE A 218 3.22 -4.65 -19.99
C ILE A 218 4.52 -4.73 -20.80
N GLU A 219 5.04 -5.94 -21.04
CA GLU A 219 6.28 -6.16 -21.82
C GLU A 219 6.15 -5.74 -23.28
N GLU A 220 4.98 -5.98 -23.87
CA GLU A 220 4.65 -5.57 -25.24
C GLU A 220 4.44 -4.06 -25.37
N ASN A 221 4.31 -3.33 -24.25
CA ASN A 221 4.05 -1.90 -24.21
C ASN A 221 5.02 -1.16 -23.26
N PRO A 222 6.35 -1.25 -23.49
CA PRO A 222 7.38 -0.88 -22.51
C PRO A 222 7.43 0.60 -22.16
N THR A 223 6.88 1.48 -23.00
CA THR A 223 6.83 2.93 -22.80
C THR A 223 5.44 3.44 -22.41
N THR A 224 4.45 2.56 -22.34
CA THR A 224 3.08 2.92 -21.98
C THR A 224 2.93 2.90 -20.47
N LYS A 225 2.39 3.97 -19.89
CA LYS A 225 2.07 3.98 -18.45
C LYS A 225 1.06 2.88 -18.17
N ILE A 226 1.23 2.19 -17.04
CA ILE A 226 0.38 1.06 -16.67
C ILE A 226 -1.11 1.41 -16.73
N ASN A 227 -1.46 2.62 -16.26
CA ASN A 227 -2.83 3.11 -16.25
C ASN A 227 -3.48 3.15 -17.65
N ASP A 228 -2.68 3.25 -18.71
CA ASP A 228 -3.16 3.49 -20.06
C ASP A 228 -3.28 2.19 -20.89
N LEU A 229 -2.97 1.04 -20.29
CA LEU A 229 -2.98 -0.28 -20.97
C LEU A 229 -4.38 -0.82 -21.28
N PHE A 230 -5.41 -0.35 -20.58
CA PHE A 230 -6.80 -0.79 -20.71
C PHE A 230 -7.74 0.32 -21.23
N ASN A 231 -7.16 1.36 -21.85
CA ASN A 231 -7.91 2.42 -22.51
C ASN A 231 -8.61 1.93 -23.78
#